data_AF-A0A1B9L006-F1
#
_entry.id   AF-A0A1B9L006-F1
#
_cell.length_a   1.000
_cell.length_b   1.000
_cell.length_c   1.000
_cell.angle_alpha   90.00
_cell.angle_beta   90.00
_cell.angle_gamma   90.00
#
_symmetry.space_group_name_H-M   'P 1'
#
loop_
_entity.id
_entity.type
_entity.pdbx_description
1 polymer ?
#
loop_
_entity_poly.entity_id
_entity_poly.type
_entity_poly.pdbx_seq_one_letter_code
_entity_poly.pdbx_strand_id
1 'polypeptide(L)' 'MKEYRWVWVFKRDDVSMVSAVFSSLENADNWVKLNKLTGVLTKMPIDIGGYDWCIQNNEQMLEHYHYQKGIR' A
#
# COMPACT_ATOMS: atom_id res chain seq x y z
N MET A 1 13.84 -13.83 13.71
CA MET A 1 12.97 -12.66 13.46
C MET A 1 11.70 -13.18 12.80
N LYS A 2 10.51 -12.64 13.10
CA LYS A 2 9.30 -13.02 12.34
C LYS A 2 9.47 -12.52 10.91
N GLU A 3 9.41 -13.41 9.95
CA GLU A 3 9.34 -13.03 8.54
C GLU A 3 7.88 -12.73 8.20
N TYR A 4 7.61 -11.49 7.81
CA TYR A 4 6.31 -11.09 7.28
C TYR A 4 6.33 -11.23 5.77
N ARG A 5 5.25 -11.79 5.21
CA ARG A 5 4.92 -11.59 3.80
C ARG A 5 4.17 -10.27 3.66
N TRP A 6 4.35 -9.60 2.53
CA TRP A 6 3.83 -8.26 2.31
C TRP A 6 3.05 -8.19 1.02
N VAL A 7 2.05 -7.31 1.00
CA VAL A 7 1.35 -6.89 -0.21
C VAL A 7 1.32 -5.37 -0.28
N TRP A 8 1.10 -4.84 -1.46
CA TRP A 8 0.91 -3.43 -1.73
C TRP A 8 -0.55 -3.19 -2.07
N VAL A 9 -1.23 -2.41 -1.23
CA VAL A 9 -2.66 -2.13 -1.34
C VAL A 9 -2.86 -0.71 -1.84
N PHE A 10 -3.53 -0.54 -2.97
CA PHE A 10 -3.85 0.77 -3.52
C PHE A 10 -5.31 1.14 -3.25
N LYS A 11 -5.52 2.31 -2.66
CA LYS A 11 -6.84 2.92 -2.48
C LYS A 11 -6.87 4.25 -3.23
N ARG A 12 -7.73 4.38 -4.23
CA ARG A 12 -7.98 5.65 -4.91
C ARG A 12 -8.71 6.64 -3.99
N ASP A 13 -8.48 7.93 -4.16
CA ASP A 13 -9.08 8.95 -3.29
C ASP A 13 -10.61 9.04 -3.42
N ASP A 14 -11.14 8.80 -4.61
CA ASP A 14 -12.54 9.00 -4.99
C ASP A 14 -13.46 7.77 -4.80
N VAL A 15 -12.96 6.71 -4.17
CA VAL A 15 -13.71 5.47 -3.94
C VAL A 15 -13.66 5.03 -2.47
N SER A 16 -14.70 4.33 -2.04
CA SER A 16 -14.83 3.81 -0.66
C SER A 16 -14.09 2.49 -0.43
N MET A 17 -13.64 1.81 -1.49
CA MET A 17 -13.04 0.48 -1.41
C MET A 17 -11.63 0.44 -2.00
N VAL A 18 -10.83 -0.55 -1.58
CA VAL A 18 -9.53 -0.85 -2.18
C VAL A 18 -9.69 -1.08 -3.69
N SER A 19 -8.80 -0.48 -4.47
CA SER A 19 -8.84 -0.56 -5.94
C SER A 19 -8.00 -1.71 -6.47
N ALA A 20 -6.87 -2.03 -5.84
CA ALA A 20 -6.00 -3.13 -6.25
C ALA A 20 -5.07 -3.59 -5.12
N VAL A 21 -4.58 -4.82 -5.22
CA VAL A 21 -3.57 -5.42 -4.33
C VAL A 21 -2.49 -6.09 -5.18
N PHE A 22 -1.22 -5.87 -4.84
CA PHE A 22 -0.07 -6.37 -5.59
C PHE A 22 0.93 -7.08 -4.68
N SER A 23 1.67 -8.03 -5.23
CA SER A 23 2.74 -8.76 -4.53
C SER A 23 4.08 -8.00 -4.50
N SER A 24 4.25 -6.96 -5.32
CA SER A 24 5.48 -6.16 -5.40
C SER A 24 5.18 -4.68 -5.60
N LEU A 25 6.12 -3.83 -5.14
CA LEU A 25 6.02 -2.38 -5.32
C LEU A 25 6.03 -2.03 -6.80
N GLU A 26 6.94 -2.63 -7.57
CA GLU A 26 7.10 -2.37 -9.01
C GLU A 26 5.80 -2.60 -9.79
N ASN A 27 5.09 -3.71 -9.53
CA ASN A 27 3.82 -3.99 -10.20
C ASN A 27 2.75 -2.95 -9.84
N ALA A 28 2.71 -2.52 -8.57
CA ALA A 28 1.80 -1.48 -8.13
C ALA A 28 2.14 -0.12 -8.76
N ASP A 29 3.40 0.31 -8.69
CA ASP A 29 3.92 1.58 -9.23
C ASP A 29 3.61 1.67 -10.73
N ASN A 30 3.91 0.61 -11.49
CA ASN A 30 3.65 0.53 -12.93
C ASN A 30 2.15 0.63 -13.25
N TRP A 31 1.31 -0.09 -12.51
CA TRP A 31 -0.14 -0.04 -12.71
C TRP A 31 -0.73 1.34 -12.40
N VAL A 32 -0.30 1.98 -11.31
CA VAL A 32 -0.78 3.33 -10.93
C VAL A 32 -0.34 4.38 -11.96
N LYS A 33 0.92 4.32 -12.42
CA LYS A 33 1.46 5.19 -13.48
C LYS A 33 0.72 5.03 -14.80
N LEU A 34 0.56 3.79 -15.27
CA LEU A 34 -0.11 3.48 -16.53
C LEU A 34 -1.54 4.01 -16.56
N ASN A 35 -2.27 3.84 -15.44
CA ASN A 35 -3.66 4.27 -15.31
C ASN A 35 -3.83 5.73 -14.85
N LYS A 36 -2.74 6.46 -14.59
CA LYS A 36 -2.73 7.86 -14.13
C LYS A 36 -3.63 8.10 -12.89
N LEU A 37 -3.58 7.19 -11.92
CA LEU A 37 -4.48 7.23 -10.76
C LEU A 37 -4.01 8.18 -9.67
N THR A 38 -4.95 8.68 -8.87
CA THR A 38 -4.69 9.48 -7.66
C THR A 38 -5.16 8.69 -6.45
N GLY A 39 -4.33 8.58 -5.43
CA GLY A 39 -4.60 7.75 -4.26
C GLY A 39 -3.37 7.45 -3.43
N VAL A 40 -3.49 6.47 -2.54
CA VAL A 40 -2.42 6.02 -1.65
C VAL A 40 -2.12 4.55 -1.89
N LEU A 41 -0.84 4.23 -2.03
CA LEU A 41 -0.32 2.88 -2.07
C LEU A 41 0.33 2.56 -0.72
N THR A 42 -0.17 1.56 0.00
CA THR A 42 0.33 1.20 1.33
C THR A 42 0.88 -0.23 1.34
N LYS A 43 2.04 -0.43 1.95
CA LYS A 43 2.62 -1.75 2.18
C LYS A 43 1.98 -2.38 3.42
N MET A 44 1.22 -3.44 3.22
CA MET A 44 0.48 -4.14 4.26
C MET A 44 1.10 -5.50 4.56
N PRO A 45 1.31 -5.85 5.84
CA PRO A 45 1.73 -7.20 6.21
C PRO A 45 0.56 -8.19 6.08
N ILE A 46 0.88 -9.42 5.69
CA ILE A 46 -0.09 -10.53 5.62
C ILE A 46 -0.19 -11.19 7.01
N ASP A 47 -1.39 -11.67 7.36
CA ASP A 47 -1.72 -12.39 8.60
C ASP A 47 -1.55 -11.57 9.90
N ILE A 48 -1.37 -10.25 9.78
CA ILE A 48 -1.37 -9.30 10.90
C ILE A 48 -1.99 -7.98 10.44
N GLY A 49 -2.84 -7.38 11.28
CA GLY A 49 -3.39 -6.06 11.00
C GLY A 49 -2.30 -5.00 10.96
N GLY A 50 -2.42 -4.01 10.08
CA GLY A 50 -1.45 -2.91 10.00
C GLY A 50 -1.29 -2.17 11.34
N TYR A 51 -2.39 -2.01 12.07
CA TYR A 51 -2.42 -1.44 13.41
C TYR A 51 -1.55 -2.24 14.40
N ASP A 52 -1.76 -3.55 14.49
CA ASP A 52 -1.01 -4.42 15.40
C ASP A 52 0.48 -4.45 15.05
N TRP A 53 0.80 -4.42 13.75
CA TRP A 53 2.18 -4.36 13.29
C TRP A 53 2.86 -3.06 13.73
N CYS A 54 2.20 -1.92 13.58
CA CYS A 54 2.74 -0.63 14.05
C CYS A 54 3.05 -0.64 15.55
N ILE A 55 2.13 -1.15 16.38
CA ILE A 55 2.34 -1.27 17.83
C ILE A 55 3.54 -2.17 18.14
N GLN A 56 3.61 -3.36 17.50
CA GLN A 56 4.68 -4.33 17.75
C GLN A 56 6.08 -3.80 17.37
N ASN A 57 6.16 -2.91 16.40
CA ASN A 57 7.44 -2.37 15.89
C ASN A 57 7.71 -0.94 16.36
N ASN A 58 6.84 -0.37 17.20
CA ASN A 58 6.91 1.03 17.65
C ASN A 58 6.97 2.03 16.48
N GLU A 59 6.19 1.75 15.44
CA GLU A 59 6.07 2.55 14.23
C GLU A 59 4.78 3.37 14.27
N GLN A 60 4.80 4.60 13.74
CA GLN A 60 3.60 5.45 13.70
C GLN A 60 2.66 5.08 12.55
N MET A 61 3.20 4.59 11.44
CA MET A 61 2.44 4.29 10.23
C MET A 61 3.17 3.26 9.37
N LEU A 62 2.41 2.56 8.54
CA LEU A 62 2.98 1.68 7.53
C LEU A 62 3.61 2.48 6.39
N GLU A 63 4.59 1.89 5.72
CA GLU A 63 5.18 2.45 4.50
C GLU A 63 4.09 2.71 3.46
N HIS A 64 4.04 3.93 2.93
CA HIS A 64 3.08 4.30 1.90
C HIS A 64 3.59 5.40 0.98
N TYR A 65 2.96 5.50 -0.18
CA TYR A 65 3.24 6.49 -1.20
C TYR A 65 1.95 7.13 -1.69
N HIS A 66 1.96 8.45 -1.79
CA HIS A 66 0.87 9.21 -2.38
C HIS A 66 1.08 9.30 -3.88
N TYR A 67 0.00 9.27 -4.64
CA TYR A 67 0.04 9.44 -6.08
C TYR A 67 -0.91 10.54 -6.49
N GLN A 68 -0.45 11.38 -7.41
CA GLN A 68 -1.28 12.36 -8.10
C GLN A 68 -1.17 12.14 -9.61
N LYS A 69 -2.27 11.73 -10.23
CA LYS A 69 -2.34 11.43 -11.68
C LYS A 69 -1.24 10.46 -12.15
N GLY A 70 -0.92 9.45 -11.35
CA GLY A 70 0.10 8.44 -11.63
C GLY A 70 1.53 8.83 -11.25
N ILE A 71 1.75 10.02 -10.68
CA ILE A 71 3.07 10.48 -10.23
C ILE A 71 3.15 10.27 -8.72
N ARG A 72 4.21 9.58 -8.28
CA ARG A 72 4.49 9.27 -6.88
C ARG A 72 5.19 10.43 -6.18
#